data_AF-A0A0P7XT29-F1
#
_entry.id   AF-A0A0P7XT29-F1
#
_cell.length_a   1.000
_cell.length_b   1.000
_cell.length_c   1.000
_cell.angle_alpha   90.00
_cell.angle_beta   90.00
_cell.angle_gamma   90.00
#
_symmetry.space_group_name_H-M   'P 1'
#
loop_
_entity.id
_entity.type
_entity.pdbx_description
1 polymer ?
#
loop_
_entity_poly.entity_id
_entity_poly.type
_entity_poly.pdbx_seq_one_letter_code
_entity_poly.pdbx_strand_id
1 'polypeptide(L)'
;MTQGSAAGQGFDILVVGQAGRLGYEAALFAASLRRFSPGFAGRLVVAEPQPGPLWPRDPRIRCKEARALLEDLGAEIVPFDSRHFGHAYPYGNKIEALFALPEGQPFVFFDSDTLVTGDLATVPFDFARPSASMRREGTWPVEELYWPGYTATWRALHDRFALDFESTLDLSHPDEYWQRYLYFNAGWFFGPCPVAFGTRFRDWATEIRDDPPAELVLQPLDPWLDQVALPLVIHSFGGGRPGPELDGLD
;
A
#
# COMPACT_ATOMS: atom_id res chain seq x y z
N MET A 1 -5.99 -24.98 17.58
CA MET A 1 -5.28 -23.74 17.19
C MET A 1 -6.34 -22.78 16.71
N THR A 2 -6.62 -21.74 17.48
CA THR A 2 -7.74 -20.83 17.26
C THR A 2 -7.44 -19.89 16.10
N GLN A 3 -8.08 -20.13 14.96
CA GLN A 3 -8.27 -19.13 13.90
C GLN A 3 -9.15 -18.02 14.50
N GLY A 4 -8.58 -16.84 14.70
CA GLY A 4 -9.30 -15.67 15.16
C GLY A 4 -9.40 -14.66 14.03
N SER A 5 -10.50 -14.70 13.27
CA SER A 5 -10.95 -13.53 12.52
C SER A 5 -11.15 -12.40 13.53
N ALA A 6 -10.41 -11.31 13.38
CA ALA A 6 -10.42 -10.19 14.31
C ALA A 6 -11.54 -9.20 13.98
N ALA A 7 -12.77 -9.69 13.78
CA ALA A 7 -13.94 -8.82 13.78
C ALA A 7 -14.03 -8.15 15.17
N GLY A 8 -13.58 -6.89 15.27
CA GLY A 8 -13.60 -6.09 16.49
C GLY A 8 -12.26 -5.74 17.14
N GLN A 9 -11.09 -6.09 16.57
CA GLN A 9 -9.85 -5.39 16.96
C GLN A 9 -9.81 -4.04 16.25
N GLY A 10 -9.65 -2.95 17.02
CA GLY A 10 -9.44 -1.63 16.44
C GLY A 10 -8.17 -1.64 15.58
N PHE A 11 -8.25 -1.07 14.39
CA PHE A 11 -7.11 -0.85 13.49
C PHE A 11 -7.06 0.60 13.08
N ASP A 12 -5.88 1.08 12.72
CA ASP A 12 -5.72 2.42 12.18
C ASP A 12 -5.89 2.42 10.66
N ILE A 13 -6.66 3.38 10.15
CA ILE A 13 -6.70 3.68 8.72
C ILE A 13 -5.63 4.74 8.43
N LEU A 14 -4.81 4.50 7.42
CA LEU A 14 -3.83 5.44 6.91
C LEU A 14 -4.19 5.89 5.50
N VAL A 15 -4.24 7.20 5.29
CA VAL A 15 -4.28 7.81 3.95
C VAL A 15 -3.21 8.91 3.87
N VAL A 16 -2.70 9.18 2.67
CA VAL A 16 -1.78 10.32 2.47
C VAL A 16 -2.56 11.58 2.14
N GLY A 17 -2.33 12.66 2.88
CA GLY A 17 -2.87 13.98 2.60
C GLY A 17 -1.77 14.94 2.16
N GLN A 18 -1.89 15.53 0.98
CA GLN A 18 -0.87 16.43 0.41
C GLN A 18 -1.52 17.68 -0.22
N ALA A 19 -0.73 18.71 -0.49
CA ALA A 19 -1.12 19.87 -1.28
C ALA A 19 -1.83 19.48 -2.60
N GLY A 20 -2.84 20.26 -2.97
CA GLY A 20 -3.57 20.06 -4.23
C GLY A 20 -4.64 18.97 -4.10
N ARG A 21 -4.78 18.15 -5.14
CA ARG A 21 -5.87 17.16 -5.30
C ARG A 21 -5.96 16.20 -4.10
N LEU A 22 -4.83 15.69 -3.62
CA LEU A 22 -4.76 14.68 -2.54
C LEU A 22 -5.39 15.17 -1.23
N GLY A 23 -5.27 16.46 -0.89
CA GLY A 23 -5.90 17.01 0.32
C GLY A 23 -7.42 17.02 0.25
N TYR A 24 -7.99 17.22 -0.94
CA TYR A 24 -9.45 17.13 -1.14
C TYR A 24 -9.92 15.68 -1.19
N GLU A 25 -9.16 14.80 -1.81
CA GLU A 25 -9.41 13.35 -1.83
C GLU A 25 -9.44 12.78 -0.41
N ALA A 26 -8.44 13.07 0.42
CA ALA A 26 -8.42 12.65 1.82
C ALA A 26 -9.65 13.17 2.60
N ALA A 27 -10.10 14.39 2.32
CA ALA A 27 -11.32 14.95 2.93
C ALA A 27 -12.59 14.20 2.47
N LEU A 28 -12.67 13.82 1.19
CA LEU A 28 -13.76 13.00 0.67
C LEU A 28 -13.73 11.58 1.25
N PHE A 29 -12.56 10.97 1.39
CA PHE A 29 -12.38 9.69 2.08
C PHE A 29 -12.95 9.79 3.50
N ALA A 30 -12.52 10.78 4.29
CA ALA A 30 -13.00 10.98 5.66
C ALA A 30 -14.53 11.16 5.72
N ALA A 31 -15.09 11.96 4.80
CA ALA A 31 -16.53 12.20 4.76
C ALA A 31 -17.31 10.92 4.44
N SER A 32 -16.81 10.13 3.50
CA SER A 32 -17.41 8.84 3.14
C SER A 32 -17.30 7.81 4.27
N LEU A 33 -16.15 7.72 4.94
CA LEU A 33 -15.96 6.87 6.12
C LEU A 33 -16.97 7.20 7.21
N ARG A 34 -17.12 8.48 7.56
CA ARG A 34 -18.09 8.89 8.60
C ARG A 34 -19.54 8.69 8.18
N ARG A 35 -19.83 8.78 6.88
CA ARG A 35 -21.19 8.57 6.35
C ARG A 35 -21.61 7.11 6.36
N PHE A 36 -20.70 6.20 6.01
CA PHE A 36 -21.01 4.78 5.74
C PHE A 36 -20.53 3.83 6.83
N SER A 37 -19.53 4.22 7.63
CA SER A 37 -19.04 3.48 8.79
C SER A 37 -19.02 4.40 10.03
N PRO A 38 -20.18 4.94 10.47
CA PRO A 38 -20.25 5.86 11.61
C PRO A 38 -19.80 5.23 12.93
N GLY A 39 -19.84 3.89 13.04
CA GLY A 39 -19.38 3.12 14.18
C GLY A 39 -17.91 2.74 14.15
N PHE A 40 -17.12 3.19 13.16
CA PHE A 40 -15.70 2.89 13.07
C PHE A 40 -14.95 3.42 14.30
N ALA A 41 -14.46 2.49 15.13
CA ALA A 41 -13.81 2.78 16.41
C ALA A 41 -12.29 3.00 16.31
N GLY A 42 -11.70 2.72 15.14
CA GLY A 42 -10.30 3.00 14.87
C GLY A 42 -10.03 4.47 14.54
N ARG A 43 -8.75 4.82 14.37
CA ARG A 43 -8.36 6.17 13.97
C ARG A 43 -8.29 6.28 12.46
N LEU A 44 -8.65 7.45 11.94
CA LEU A 44 -8.32 7.84 10.57
C LEU A 44 -7.12 8.78 10.63
N VAL A 45 -5.96 8.28 10.24
CA VAL A 45 -4.71 9.06 10.18
C VAL A 45 -4.49 9.54 8.76
N VAL A 46 -4.42 10.86 8.60
CA VAL A 46 -4.04 11.53 7.36
C VAL A 46 -2.57 11.90 7.49
N ALA A 47 -1.69 11.08 6.93
CA ALA A 47 -0.26 11.31 6.94
C ALA A 47 0.12 12.41 5.95
N GLU A 48 0.72 13.49 6.45
CA GLU A 48 1.08 14.66 5.67
C GLU A 48 2.61 14.78 5.53
N PRO A 49 3.17 14.69 4.31
CA PRO A 49 4.60 14.87 4.10
C PRO A 49 5.00 16.29 4.51
N GLN A 50 6.13 16.43 5.21
CA GLN A 50 6.67 17.72 5.61
C GLN A 50 7.66 18.28 4.58
N PRO A 51 7.82 19.62 4.50
CA PRO A 51 8.87 20.24 3.69
C PRO A 51 10.24 19.71 4.08
N GLY A 52 11.08 19.44 3.09
CA GLY A 52 12.41 18.90 3.30
C GLY A 52 13.24 18.91 2.02
N PRO A 53 14.48 18.43 2.05
CA PRO A 53 15.38 18.47 0.89
C PRO A 53 14.84 17.71 -0.33
N LEU A 54 13.96 16.72 -0.13
CA LEU A 54 13.33 15.96 -1.21
C LEU A 54 12.04 16.60 -1.76
N TRP A 55 11.63 17.75 -1.23
CA TRP A 55 10.43 18.47 -1.66
C TRP A 55 10.79 19.89 -2.12
N PRO A 56 10.87 20.16 -3.44
CA PRO A 56 11.22 21.49 -3.97
C PRO A 56 10.14 22.54 -3.71
N ARG A 57 8.93 22.12 -3.32
CA ARG A 57 7.80 22.96 -2.92
C ARG A 57 7.20 22.38 -1.66
N ASP A 58 6.64 23.23 -0.80
CA ASP A 58 5.91 22.81 0.39
C ASP A 58 4.77 21.84 0.02
N PRO A 59 4.86 20.56 0.44
CA PRO A 59 3.90 19.52 0.06
C PRO A 59 2.69 19.47 0.99
N ARG A 60 2.62 20.27 2.07
CA ARG A 60 1.52 20.20 3.04
C ARG A 60 0.19 20.68 2.46
N ILE A 61 -0.91 20.19 3.01
CA ILE A 61 -2.27 20.60 2.64
C ILE A 61 -2.42 22.12 2.88
N ARG A 62 -2.62 22.87 1.80
CA ARG A 62 -2.69 24.34 1.83
C ARG A 62 -4.10 24.88 2.08
N CYS A 63 -5.12 24.15 1.66
CA CYS A 63 -6.52 24.55 1.82
C CYS A 63 -6.92 24.41 3.28
N LYS A 64 -7.19 25.54 3.95
CA LYS A 64 -7.56 25.58 5.37
C LYS A 64 -8.91 24.92 5.61
N GLU A 65 -9.82 25.06 4.65
CA GLU A 65 -11.16 24.50 4.69
C GLU A 65 -11.12 22.97 4.59
N ALA A 66 -10.24 22.40 3.76
CA ALA A 66 -10.03 20.95 3.69
C ALA A 66 -9.43 20.41 5.00
N ARG A 67 -8.48 21.13 5.61
CA ARG A 67 -7.92 20.76 6.93
C ARG A 67 -8.97 20.80 8.03
N ALA A 68 -9.75 21.89 8.10
CA ALA A 68 -10.83 22.02 9.07
C ALA A 68 -11.87 20.91 8.90
N LEU A 69 -12.25 20.58 7.66
CA LEU A 69 -13.18 19.48 7.37
C LEU A 69 -12.63 18.12 7.83
N LEU A 70 -11.34 17.84 7.61
CA LEU A 70 -10.69 16.62 8.10
C LEU A 70 -10.75 16.52 9.63
N GLU A 71 -10.42 17.61 10.33
CA GLU A 71 -10.46 17.70 11.79
C GLU A 71 -11.91 17.55 12.31
N ASP A 72 -12.88 18.21 11.70
CA ASP A 72 -14.31 18.13 12.04
C ASP A 72 -14.88 16.71 11.85
N LEU A 73 -14.35 15.97 10.87
CA LEU A 73 -14.68 14.56 10.62
C LEU A 73 -13.90 13.59 11.51
N GLY A 74 -13.10 14.10 12.46
CA GLY A 74 -12.34 13.28 13.40
C GLY A 74 -11.19 12.51 12.73
N ALA A 75 -10.59 13.07 11.69
CA ALA A 75 -9.32 12.59 11.15
C ALA A 75 -8.14 13.27 11.86
N GLU A 76 -7.07 12.52 12.12
CA GLU A 76 -5.84 13.00 12.72
C GLU A 76 -4.81 13.31 11.62
N ILE A 77 -4.48 14.58 11.42
CA ILE A 77 -3.41 14.97 10.48
C ILE A 77 -2.06 14.81 11.18
N VAL A 78 -1.25 13.85 10.74
CA VAL A 78 0.05 13.52 11.37
C VAL A 78 1.19 13.79 10.39
N PRO A 79 2.24 14.52 10.79
CA PRO A 79 3.38 14.80 9.92
C PRO A 79 4.29 13.58 9.75
N PHE A 80 4.91 13.44 8.57
CA PHE A 80 6.07 12.55 8.38
C PHE A 80 7.13 13.20 7.48
N ASP A 81 8.38 12.76 7.65
CA ASP A 81 9.51 13.23 6.84
C ASP A 81 9.75 12.28 5.66
N SER A 82 9.91 12.84 4.46
CA SER A 82 10.41 12.07 3.31
C SER A 82 11.93 11.95 3.34
N ARG A 83 12.44 10.71 3.39
CA ARG A 83 13.87 10.39 3.48
C ARG A 83 14.41 9.71 2.23
N HIS A 84 13.59 8.93 1.52
CA HIS A 84 14.04 8.10 0.39
C HIS A 84 13.41 8.45 -0.95
N PHE A 85 12.19 9.00 -0.97
CA PHE A 85 11.42 9.16 -2.22
C PHE A 85 11.11 10.63 -2.52
N GLY A 86 10.25 11.26 -1.71
CA GLY A 86 9.82 12.66 -1.87
C GLY A 86 9.28 12.97 -3.27
N HIS A 87 9.56 14.17 -3.78
CA HIS A 87 9.02 14.66 -5.05
C HIS A 87 9.44 13.82 -6.26
N ALA A 88 10.60 13.18 -6.23
CA ALA A 88 11.07 12.35 -7.35
C ALA A 88 10.23 11.09 -7.54
N TYR A 89 9.64 10.55 -6.46
CA TYR A 89 8.73 9.42 -6.51
C TYR A 89 7.63 9.57 -5.43
N PRO A 90 6.61 10.41 -5.66
CA PRO A 90 5.59 10.72 -4.64
C PRO A 90 4.78 9.51 -4.16
N TYR A 91 4.67 8.45 -4.98
CA TYR A 91 4.01 7.20 -4.61
C TYR A 91 4.65 6.55 -3.38
N GLY A 92 5.95 6.76 -3.17
CA GLY A 92 6.67 6.29 -1.97
C GLY A 92 6.17 6.90 -0.65
N ASN A 93 5.34 7.95 -0.68
CA ASN A 93 4.68 8.48 0.51
C ASN A 93 3.85 7.41 1.22
N LYS A 94 3.21 6.45 0.51
CA LYS A 94 2.45 5.37 1.17
C LYS A 94 3.33 4.41 1.97
N ILE A 95 4.63 4.36 1.65
CA ILE A 95 5.62 3.57 2.36
C ILE A 95 6.12 4.35 3.59
N GLU A 96 6.54 5.61 3.40
CA GLU A 96 7.10 6.44 4.48
C GLU A 96 6.05 6.88 5.50
N ALA A 97 4.80 7.03 5.08
CA ALA A 97 3.68 7.35 5.96
C ALA A 97 3.40 6.26 7.01
N LEU A 98 3.81 5.01 6.78
CA LEU A 98 3.61 3.93 7.76
C LEU A 98 4.34 4.22 9.08
N PHE A 99 5.45 4.95 9.04
CA PHE A 99 6.19 5.33 10.24
C PHE A 99 5.49 6.42 11.07
N ALA A 100 4.42 7.03 10.55
CA ALA A 100 3.58 7.96 11.31
C ALA A 100 2.62 7.23 12.27
N LEU A 101 2.41 5.92 12.07
CA LEU A 101 1.55 5.11 12.92
C LEU A 101 2.33 4.45 14.07
N PRO A 102 1.68 4.12 15.20
CA PRO A 102 2.31 3.40 16.29
C PRO A 102 2.76 2.00 15.89
N GLU A 103 3.90 1.58 16.44
CA GLU A 103 4.40 0.22 16.31
C GLU A 103 3.46 -0.79 17.00
N GLY A 104 3.33 -1.97 16.40
CA GLY A 104 2.65 -3.13 17.00
C GLY A 104 1.12 -3.08 16.95
N GLN A 105 0.52 -2.12 16.24
CA GLN A 105 -0.92 -2.07 15.99
C GLN A 105 -1.25 -2.45 14.54
N PRO A 106 -2.37 -3.15 14.29
CA PRO A 106 -2.83 -3.39 12.93
C PRO A 106 -3.19 -2.10 12.19
N PHE A 107 -2.98 -2.10 10.87
CA PHE A 107 -3.30 -0.95 10.03
C PHE A 107 -3.89 -1.38 8.68
N VAL A 108 -4.64 -0.47 8.06
CA VAL A 108 -5.06 -0.56 6.66
C VAL A 108 -4.72 0.76 5.97
N PHE A 109 -3.97 0.69 4.89
CA PHE A 109 -3.71 1.82 4.01
C PHE A 109 -4.77 1.87 2.90
N PHE A 110 -5.20 3.07 2.54
CA PHE A 110 -5.94 3.36 1.31
C PHE A 110 -5.32 4.54 0.57
N ASP A 111 -5.29 4.49 -0.76
CA ASP A 111 -5.05 5.68 -1.58
C ASP A 111 -6.19 6.69 -1.32
N SER A 112 -5.83 7.98 -1.30
CA SER A 112 -6.73 9.05 -0.87
C SER A 112 -7.99 9.19 -1.74
N ASP A 113 -7.93 8.76 -3.00
CA ASP A 113 -9.02 8.79 -3.97
C ASP A 113 -10.02 7.63 -3.82
N THR A 114 -9.88 6.81 -2.77
CA THR A 114 -10.85 5.77 -2.42
C THR A 114 -12.12 6.37 -1.79
N LEU A 115 -13.28 5.80 -2.10
CA LEU A 115 -14.56 6.17 -1.50
C LEU A 115 -15.15 5.00 -0.71
N VAL A 116 -15.37 5.19 0.60
CA VAL A 116 -16.04 4.20 1.44
C VAL A 116 -17.55 4.23 1.15
N THR A 117 -18.13 3.08 0.78
CA THR A 117 -19.57 2.97 0.45
C THR A 117 -20.31 1.94 1.30
N GLY A 118 -19.60 1.26 2.21
CA GLY A 118 -20.13 0.29 3.16
C GLY A 118 -19.48 0.43 4.54
N ASP A 119 -19.91 -0.41 5.47
CA ASP A 119 -19.42 -0.35 6.85
C ASP A 119 -18.05 -1.05 6.98
N LEU A 120 -16.97 -0.28 6.89
CA LEU A 120 -15.60 -0.77 6.96
C LEU A 120 -15.26 -1.48 8.27
N ALA A 121 -15.97 -1.17 9.37
CA ALA A 121 -15.82 -1.87 10.66
C ALA A 121 -16.26 -3.34 10.61
N THR A 122 -17.01 -3.75 9.59
CA THR A 122 -17.50 -5.13 9.42
C THR A 122 -16.60 -5.99 8.54
N VAL A 123 -15.60 -5.39 7.88
CA VAL A 123 -14.69 -6.11 6.99
C VAL A 123 -13.76 -7.01 7.84
N PRO A 124 -13.74 -8.32 7.57
CA PRO A 124 -13.05 -9.29 8.43
C PRO A 124 -11.56 -9.41 8.10
N PHE A 125 -10.79 -8.32 8.27
CA PHE A 125 -9.35 -8.33 8.03
C PHE A 125 -8.62 -9.38 8.91
N ASP A 126 -7.87 -10.27 8.27
CA ASP A 126 -6.90 -11.15 8.95
C ASP A 126 -5.51 -10.53 8.91
N PHE A 127 -5.21 -9.64 9.87
CA PHE A 127 -3.93 -8.94 9.92
C PHE A 127 -2.71 -9.87 10.08
N ALA A 128 -2.89 -11.14 10.48
CA ALA A 128 -1.81 -12.12 10.50
C ALA A 128 -1.43 -12.62 9.10
N ARG A 129 -2.29 -12.39 8.10
CA ARG A 129 -2.09 -12.72 6.68
C ARG A 129 -2.35 -11.48 5.83
N PRO A 130 -1.38 -10.56 5.75
CA PRO A 130 -1.55 -9.32 5.00
C PRO A 130 -1.92 -9.57 3.55
N SER A 131 -2.59 -8.60 2.95
CA SER A 131 -3.01 -8.64 1.54
C SER A 131 -3.14 -7.22 0.98
N ALA A 132 -3.42 -7.13 -0.31
CA ALA A 132 -3.57 -5.89 -1.06
C ALA A 132 -4.55 -6.05 -2.23
N SER A 133 -4.87 -4.92 -2.86
CA SER A 133 -5.83 -4.81 -3.96
C SER A 133 -5.53 -5.74 -5.14
N MET A 134 -6.57 -6.45 -5.59
CA MET A 134 -6.59 -7.22 -6.82
C MET A 134 -7.18 -6.41 -7.98
N ARG A 135 -7.55 -5.14 -7.78
CA ARG A 135 -7.99 -4.21 -8.82
C ARG A 135 -6.80 -3.73 -9.67
N ARG A 136 -6.31 -4.63 -10.52
CA ARG A 136 -5.09 -4.46 -11.31
C ARG A 136 -5.24 -4.96 -12.74
N GLU A 137 -4.33 -4.51 -13.59
CA GLU A 137 -4.21 -4.92 -14.98
C GLU A 137 -2.78 -5.42 -15.25
N GLY A 138 -2.54 -6.08 -16.38
CA GLY A 138 -1.21 -6.54 -16.80
C GLY A 138 -0.30 -5.40 -17.26
N THR A 139 -0.09 -4.38 -16.42
CA THR A 139 0.70 -3.18 -16.72
C THR A 139 2.18 -3.32 -16.38
N TRP A 140 2.52 -4.33 -15.58
CA TRP A 140 3.89 -4.63 -15.17
C TRP A 140 4.03 -6.12 -14.82
N PRO A 141 5.17 -6.79 -15.12
CA PRO A 141 6.25 -6.38 -16.02
C PRO A 141 5.77 -6.02 -17.45
N VAL A 142 6.56 -5.22 -18.16
CA VAL A 142 6.30 -4.84 -19.56
C VAL A 142 7.04 -5.79 -20.50
N GLU A 143 6.32 -6.29 -21.50
CA GLU A 143 6.88 -7.14 -22.55
C GLU A 143 7.73 -6.30 -23.51
N GLU A 144 9.04 -6.58 -23.54
CA GLU A 144 10.03 -5.91 -24.40
C GLU A 144 10.75 -6.93 -25.29
N LEU A 145 11.48 -6.51 -26.33
CA LEU A 145 12.06 -7.48 -27.29
C LEU A 145 13.05 -8.50 -26.66
N TYR A 146 13.75 -8.11 -25.59
CA TYR A 146 14.80 -8.93 -24.96
C TYR A 146 14.59 -9.16 -23.46
N TRP A 147 13.38 -8.89 -22.97
CA TRP A 147 13.10 -9.17 -21.57
C TRP A 147 13.05 -10.69 -21.31
N PRO A 148 13.31 -11.12 -20.07
CA PRO A 148 13.51 -12.54 -19.78
C PRO A 148 12.20 -13.31 -19.55
N GLY A 149 11.04 -12.65 -19.60
CA GLY A 149 9.73 -13.26 -19.30
C GLY A 149 9.22 -12.95 -17.89
N TYR A 150 7.93 -13.17 -17.66
CA TYR A 150 7.25 -12.89 -16.39
C TYR A 150 7.84 -13.76 -15.28
N THR A 151 8.03 -15.05 -15.55
CA THR A 151 8.56 -16.01 -14.58
C THR A 151 9.95 -15.60 -14.10
N ALA A 152 10.85 -15.29 -15.03
CA ALA A 152 12.22 -14.91 -14.69
C ALA A 152 12.24 -13.62 -13.87
N THR A 153 11.45 -12.62 -14.29
CA THR A 153 11.35 -11.32 -13.60
C THR A 153 10.87 -11.48 -12.16
N TRP A 154 9.75 -12.19 -11.95
CA TRP A 154 9.22 -12.39 -10.60
C TRP A 154 10.07 -13.33 -9.76
N ARG A 155 10.65 -14.38 -10.35
CA ARG A 155 11.54 -15.30 -9.64
C ARG A 155 12.79 -14.58 -9.14
N ALA A 156 13.43 -13.76 -9.98
CA ALA A 156 14.62 -13.00 -9.60
C ALA A 156 14.35 -12.07 -8.40
N LEU A 157 13.17 -11.44 -8.35
CA LEU A 157 12.75 -10.64 -7.19
C LEU A 157 12.57 -11.49 -5.92
N HIS A 158 11.95 -12.66 -6.03
CA HIS A 158 11.77 -13.55 -4.87
C HIS A 158 13.10 -14.12 -4.36
N ASP A 159 13.95 -14.57 -5.27
CA ASP A 159 15.28 -15.10 -4.96
C ASP A 159 16.15 -14.05 -4.26
N ARG A 160 16.08 -12.79 -4.71
CA ARG A 160 16.82 -11.66 -4.11
C ARG A 160 16.53 -11.49 -2.62
N PHE A 161 15.28 -11.74 -2.19
CA PHE A 161 14.85 -11.63 -0.80
C PHE A 161 14.63 -12.99 -0.10
N ALA A 162 15.16 -14.07 -0.68
CA ALA A 162 15.07 -15.44 -0.16
C ALA A 162 13.61 -15.90 0.14
N LEU A 163 12.68 -15.56 -0.75
CA LEU A 163 11.27 -15.92 -0.66
C LEU A 163 10.95 -17.15 -1.52
N ASP A 164 9.98 -17.97 -1.10
CA ASP A 164 9.51 -19.13 -1.86
C ASP A 164 8.60 -18.72 -3.02
N PHE A 165 9.18 -18.45 -4.18
CA PHE A 165 8.46 -18.05 -5.40
C PHE A 165 7.33 -19.02 -5.79
N GLU A 166 7.56 -20.33 -5.75
CA GLU A 166 6.62 -21.33 -6.27
C GLU A 166 5.31 -21.34 -5.47
N SER A 167 5.39 -21.09 -4.16
CA SER A 167 4.22 -21.01 -3.28
C SER A 167 3.27 -19.85 -3.62
N THR A 168 3.72 -18.86 -4.38
CA THR A 168 2.93 -17.66 -4.72
C THR A 168 2.16 -17.79 -6.04
N LEU A 169 2.43 -18.83 -6.83
CA LEU A 169 1.87 -18.98 -8.18
C LEU A 169 0.40 -19.36 -8.16
N ASP A 170 -0.38 -18.75 -9.06
CA ASP A 170 -1.71 -19.23 -9.42
C ASP A 170 -1.62 -20.16 -10.63
N LEU A 171 -1.64 -21.46 -10.36
CA LEU A 171 -1.48 -22.49 -11.38
C LEU A 171 -2.72 -22.69 -12.26
N SER A 172 -3.83 -21.99 -11.99
CA SER A 172 -4.98 -21.97 -12.90
C SER A 172 -4.71 -21.16 -14.16
N HIS A 173 -3.71 -20.27 -14.11
CA HIS A 173 -3.25 -19.48 -15.23
C HIS A 173 -2.04 -20.14 -15.93
N PRO A 174 -1.95 -20.04 -17.27
CA PRO A 174 -0.83 -20.60 -18.02
C PRO A 174 0.48 -19.91 -17.65
N ASP A 175 1.58 -20.61 -17.90
CA ASP A 175 2.91 -20.03 -17.77
C ASP A 175 3.06 -18.78 -18.64
N GLU A 176 3.84 -17.81 -18.16
CA GLU A 176 4.05 -16.51 -18.82
C GLU A 176 2.78 -15.65 -18.99
N TYR A 177 1.74 -15.89 -18.18
CA TYR A 177 0.58 -15.01 -18.11
C TYR A 177 0.58 -14.20 -16.81
N TRP A 178 0.48 -12.88 -16.90
CA TRP A 178 0.69 -11.95 -15.78
C TRP A 178 -0.14 -12.28 -14.50
N GLN A 179 -1.37 -12.78 -14.62
CA GLN A 179 -2.21 -13.12 -13.46
C GLN A 179 -1.69 -14.31 -12.64
N ARG A 180 -0.85 -15.15 -13.25
CA ARG A 180 -0.17 -16.28 -12.59
C ARG A 180 0.68 -15.82 -11.41
N TYR A 181 1.29 -14.64 -11.52
CA TYR A 181 2.24 -14.14 -10.54
C TYR A 181 1.57 -13.24 -9.50
N LEU A 182 2.18 -13.18 -8.32
CA LEU A 182 1.72 -12.33 -7.23
C LEU A 182 2.11 -10.88 -7.52
N TYR A 183 1.16 -10.06 -7.94
CA TYR A 183 1.38 -8.67 -8.35
C TYR A 183 0.22 -7.83 -7.85
N PHE A 184 0.32 -6.80 -7.01
CA PHE A 184 -0.87 -6.10 -6.50
C PHE A 184 -1.04 -4.69 -7.09
N ASN A 185 -2.27 -4.17 -7.04
CA ASN A 185 -2.44 -2.71 -7.00
C ASN A 185 -2.16 -2.22 -5.58
N ALA A 186 -1.46 -1.08 -5.45
CA ALA A 186 -1.07 -0.53 -4.15
C ALA A 186 -2.09 0.51 -3.60
N GLY A 187 -3.34 0.45 -4.06
CA GLY A 187 -4.44 1.34 -3.68
C GLY A 187 -5.09 0.98 -2.35
N TRP A 188 -4.97 -0.27 -1.92
CA TRP A 188 -5.14 -0.64 -0.51
C TRP A 188 -4.24 -1.81 -0.16
N PHE A 189 -3.76 -1.82 1.08
CA PHE A 189 -3.03 -2.94 1.69
C PHE A 189 -3.13 -2.87 3.21
N PHE A 190 -2.98 -3.99 3.89
CA PHE A 190 -3.04 -4.03 5.35
C PHE A 190 -1.97 -4.93 5.94
N GLY A 191 -1.71 -4.79 7.24
CA GLY A 191 -0.78 -5.65 7.95
C GLY A 191 -0.83 -5.51 9.46
N PRO A 192 -0.06 -6.34 10.18
CA PRO A 192 -0.13 -6.46 11.64
C PRO A 192 0.61 -5.35 12.39
N CYS A 193 1.58 -4.69 11.74
CA CYS A 193 2.39 -3.64 12.34
C CYS A 193 2.94 -2.70 11.25
N PRO A 194 2.60 -1.40 11.27
CA PRO A 194 2.98 -0.46 10.23
C PRO A 194 4.50 -0.19 10.23
N VAL A 195 5.15 -0.15 11.39
CA VAL A 195 6.60 0.10 11.46
C VAL A 195 7.41 -1.07 10.92
N ALA A 196 7.04 -2.31 11.27
CA ALA A 196 7.71 -3.50 10.74
C ALA A 196 7.46 -3.68 9.23
N PHE A 197 6.20 -3.48 8.80
CA PHE A 197 5.82 -3.54 7.39
C PHE A 197 6.52 -2.45 6.58
N GLY A 198 6.46 -1.20 7.05
CA GLY A 198 7.07 -0.04 6.40
C GLY A 198 8.59 -0.10 6.36
N THR A 199 9.25 -0.65 7.38
CA THR A 199 10.71 -0.91 7.36
C THR A 199 11.08 -1.81 6.20
N ARG A 200 10.43 -2.99 6.11
CA ARG A 200 10.71 -3.94 5.03
C ARG A 200 10.35 -3.39 3.66
N PHE A 201 9.20 -2.72 3.56
CA PHE A 201 8.75 -2.13 2.30
C PHE A 201 9.69 -1.04 1.81
N ARG A 202 10.12 -0.13 2.69
CA ARG A 202 11.15 0.88 2.38
C ARG A 202 12.43 0.21 1.92
N ASP A 203 12.98 -0.70 2.72
CA ASP A 203 14.30 -1.28 2.47
C ASP A 203 14.31 -2.01 1.13
N TRP A 204 13.30 -2.85 0.87
CA TRP A 204 13.21 -3.63 -0.37
C TRP A 204 12.89 -2.76 -1.58
N ALA A 205 12.02 -1.76 -1.46
CA ALA A 205 11.77 -0.81 -2.55
C ALA A 205 13.03 -0.01 -2.90
N THR A 206 13.80 0.44 -1.90
CA THR A 206 15.06 1.15 -2.16
C THR A 206 16.12 0.22 -2.78
N GLU A 207 16.19 -1.03 -2.33
CA GLU A 207 17.12 -2.01 -2.92
C GLU A 207 16.77 -2.34 -4.37
N ILE A 208 15.49 -2.59 -4.69
CA ILE A 208 15.04 -2.83 -6.06
C ILE A 208 15.34 -1.64 -6.97
N ARG A 209 15.17 -0.41 -6.45
CA ARG A 209 15.44 0.82 -7.20
C ARG A 209 16.93 1.03 -7.45
N ASP A 210 17.75 0.83 -6.44
CA ASP A 210 19.17 1.23 -6.44
C ASP A 210 20.11 0.13 -6.96
N ASP A 211 19.72 -1.15 -6.82
CA ASP A 211 20.46 -2.33 -7.27
C ASP A 211 19.49 -3.43 -7.78
N PRO A 212 18.74 -3.18 -8.88
CA PRO A 212 17.81 -4.16 -9.42
C PRO A 212 18.54 -5.41 -9.94
N PRO A 213 17.95 -6.61 -9.83
CA PRO A 213 18.49 -7.80 -10.48
C PRO A 213 18.50 -7.62 -12.02
N ALA A 214 19.35 -8.41 -12.70
CA ALA A 214 19.59 -8.27 -14.13
C ALA A 214 18.31 -8.42 -14.98
N GLU A 215 17.37 -9.23 -14.50
CA GLU A 215 16.07 -9.49 -15.13
C GLU A 215 15.17 -8.24 -15.17
N LEU A 216 15.42 -7.26 -14.28
CA LEU A 216 14.67 -6.02 -14.19
C LEU A 216 15.30 -4.86 -15.00
N VAL A 217 16.43 -5.07 -15.67
CA VAL A 217 17.17 -3.99 -16.38
C VAL A 217 16.32 -3.25 -17.41
N LEU A 218 15.37 -3.94 -18.05
CA LEU A 218 14.47 -3.36 -19.04
C LEU A 218 13.13 -2.90 -18.46
N GLN A 219 12.90 -3.10 -17.16
CA GLN A 219 11.60 -2.90 -16.54
C GLN A 219 11.47 -1.50 -15.93
N PRO A 220 10.39 -0.75 -16.22
CA PRO A 220 10.17 0.53 -15.58
C PRO A 220 9.81 0.33 -14.11
N LEU A 221 10.44 1.12 -13.23
CA LEU A 221 10.12 1.19 -11.80
C LEU A 221 9.30 2.43 -11.43
N ASP A 222 9.18 3.42 -12.32
CA ASP A 222 8.26 4.55 -12.15
C ASP A 222 7.11 4.38 -13.16
N PRO A 223 5.83 4.32 -12.72
CA PRO A 223 5.33 4.55 -11.36
C PRO A 223 5.27 3.31 -10.45
N TRP A 224 5.76 2.16 -10.88
CA TRP A 224 5.39 0.85 -10.31
C TRP A 224 6.15 0.36 -9.07
N LEU A 225 7.19 1.05 -8.60
CA LEU A 225 8.11 0.53 -7.57
C LEU A 225 7.39 0.05 -6.30
N ASP A 226 6.39 0.79 -5.82
CA ASP A 226 5.55 0.39 -4.69
C ASP A 226 4.80 -0.92 -4.98
N GLN A 227 4.20 -1.06 -6.16
CA GLN A 227 3.51 -2.27 -6.61
C GLN A 227 4.45 -3.45 -6.89
N VAL A 228 5.72 -3.20 -7.24
CA VAL A 228 6.73 -4.24 -7.46
C VAL A 228 7.21 -4.82 -6.12
N ALA A 229 7.45 -3.97 -5.12
CA ALA A 229 7.94 -4.40 -3.82
C ALA A 229 6.83 -4.97 -2.91
N LEU A 230 5.59 -4.46 -3.02
CA LEU A 230 4.47 -4.82 -2.14
C LEU A 230 4.18 -6.35 -2.07
N PRO A 231 4.12 -7.10 -3.19
CA PRO A 231 3.91 -8.56 -3.16
C PRO A 231 4.96 -9.31 -2.33
N LEU A 232 6.22 -8.91 -2.47
CA LEU A 232 7.34 -9.52 -1.75
C LEU A 232 7.17 -9.25 -0.25
N VAL A 233 6.89 -8.00 0.13
CA VAL A 233 6.68 -7.60 1.52
C VAL A 233 5.52 -8.40 2.12
N ILE A 234 4.38 -8.46 1.45
CA ILE A 234 3.21 -9.23 1.90
C ILE A 234 3.57 -10.70 2.12
N HIS A 235 4.23 -11.32 1.14
CA HIS A 235 4.62 -12.72 1.22
C HIS A 235 5.58 -12.98 2.38
N SER A 236 6.52 -12.09 2.66
CA SER A 236 7.45 -12.20 3.79
C SER A 236 6.78 -12.19 5.18
N PHE A 237 5.54 -11.73 5.27
CA PHE A 237 4.71 -11.78 6.49
C PHE A 237 3.73 -12.97 6.47
N GLY A 238 3.87 -13.90 5.52
CA GLY A 238 2.94 -15.03 5.35
C GLY A 238 1.60 -14.65 4.74
N GLY A 239 1.52 -13.44 4.15
CA GLY A 239 0.35 -12.96 3.41
C GLY A 239 0.32 -13.44 1.95
N GLY A 240 -0.72 -13.03 1.22
CA GLY A 240 -0.92 -13.44 -0.17
C GLY A 240 -2.12 -12.76 -0.81
N ARG A 241 -2.73 -13.41 -1.82
CA ARG A 241 -3.96 -12.91 -2.47
C ARG A 241 -5.11 -12.83 -1.44
N PRO A 242 -5.97 -11.80 -1.50
CA PRO A 242 -7.11 -11.70 -0.60
C PRO A 242 -8.13 -12.82 -0.85
N GLY A 243 -8.87 -13.19 0.19
CA GLY A 243 -10.04 -14.05 0.06
C GLY A 243 -11.28 -13.28 -0.38
N PRO A 244 -12.36 -13.99 -0.78
CA PRO A 244 -13.61 -13.39 -1.27
C PRO A 244 -14.31 -12.48 -0.25
N GLU A 245 -13.99 -12.62 1.04
CA GLU A 245 -14.45 -11.73 2.10
C GLU A 245 -13.94 -10.28 1.97
N LEU A 246 -12.93 -10.03 1.13
CA LEU A 246 -12.36 -8.72 0.85
C LEU A 246 -12.73 -8.18 -0.55
N ASP A 247 -13.54 -8.90 -1.35
CA ASP A 247 -13.92 -8.49 -2.72
C ASP A 247 -14.59 -7.11 -2.75
N GLY A 248 -15.24 -6.69 -1.66
CA GLY A 248 -15.89 -5.37 -1.56
C GLY A 248 -14.92 -4.19 -1.44
N LEU A 249 -13.61 -4.43 -1.37
CA LEU A 249 -12.58 -3.39 -1.34
C LEU A 249 -12.06 -3.00 -2.74
N ASP A 250 -12.34 -3.81 -3.77
CA ASP A 250 -11.90 -3.61 -5.16
C ASP A 250 -13.05 -3.11 -6.07
#